data_AF-A0A924NBY0-F1
#
_entry.id   AF-A0A924NBY0-F1
#
_cell.length_a   1.000
_cell.length_b   1.000
_cell.length_c   1.000
_cell.angle_alpha   90.00
_cell.angle_beta   90.00
_cell.angle_gamma   90.00
#
_symmetry.space_group_name_H-M   'P 1'
#
loop_
_entity.id
_entity.type
_entity.pdbx_description
1 polymer ?
#
loop_
_entity_poly.entity_id
_entity_poly.type
_entity_poly.pdbx_seq_one_letter_code
_entity_poly.pdbx_strand_id
1 'polypeptide(L)'
;MKTKLPERRSFWSSPARGLRTAWLSLVLALGVSGTALAQQVTVSGTVRNAAGAPLAGVLVRLSGTDTRSTTNTNGRYVITAP
;
A
#
# COMPACT_ATOMS: atom_id res chain seq x y z
N MET A 1 -19.98 47.79 -52.05
CA MET A 1 -19.57 47.67 -50.64
C MET A 1 -19.32 46.19 -50.33
N LYS A 2 -18.11 45.87 -49.83
CA LYS A 2 -17.66 44.52 -49.50
C LYS A 2 -18.16 44.13 -48.11
N THR A 3 -18.71 42.94 -47.93
CA THR A 3 -18.78 42.33 -46.60
C THR A 3 -18.43 40.85 -46.71
N LYS A 4 -17.16 40.55 -46.45
CA LYS A 4 -16.67 39.18 -46.29
C LYS A 4 -17.26 38.61 -45.00
N LEU A 5 -17.96 37.47 -45.10
CA LEU A 5 -18.36 36.69 -43.93
C LEU A 5 -17.10 36.10 -43.27
N PRO A 6 -17.01 36.08 -41.93
CA PRO A 6 -15.88 35.50 -41.24
C PRO A 6 -15.84 33.99 -41.43
N GLU A 7 -14.68 33.52 -41.85
CA GLU A 7 -14.31 32.12 -42.00
C GLU A 7 -14.49 31.38 -40.66
N ARG A 8 -15.33 30.34 -40.65
CA ARG A 8 -15.48 29.41 -39.52
C ARG A 8 -14.14 28.73 -39.26
N ARG A 9 -13.41 29.23 -38.26
CA ARG A 9 -12.17 28.61 -37.77
C ARG A 9 -12.51 27.23 -37.24
N SER A 10 -12.28 26.21 -38.07
CA SER A 10 -12.35 24.82 -37.65
C SER A 10 -11.30 24.62 -36.56
N PHE A 11 -11.77 24.36 -35.35
CA PHE A 11 -10.95 24.04 -34.19
C PHE A 11 -10.41 22.63 -34.44
N TRP A 12 -9.29 22.57 -35.14
CA TRP A 12 -8.51 21.36 -35.40
C TRP A 12 -7.99 20.79 -34.06
N SER A 13 -8.84 20.05 -33.35
CA SER A 13 -8.43 19.23 -32.22
C SER A 13 -7.77 17.97 -32.76
N SER A 14 -6.45 17.91 -32.67
CA SER A 14 -5.68 16.72 -33.05
C SER A 14 -6.13 15.52 -32.18
N PRO A 15 -6.74 14.47 -32.75
CA PRO A 15 -7.28 13.34 -31.96
C PRO A 15 -6.18 12.49 -31.30
N ALA A 16 -4.95 12.60 -31.79
CA ALA A 16 -3.82 11.78 -31.35
C ALA A 16 -3.27 12.13 -29.95
N ARG A 17 -3.51 13.36 -29.45
CA ARG A 17 -2.98 13.79 -28.14
C ARG A 17 -3.85 13.33 -26.97
N GLY A 18 -5.17 13.27 -27.17
CA GLY A 18 -6.12 12.87 -26.13
C GLY A 18 -6.06 11.37 -25.77
N LEU A 19 -5.80 10.51 -26.76
CA LEU A 19 -5.64 9.07 -26.51
C LEU A 19 -4.43 8.77 -25.62
N ARG A 20 -3.33 9.50 -25.82
CA ARG A 20 -2.07 9.27 -25.11
C ARG A 20 -2.15 9.73 -23.65
N THR A 21 -2.82 10.85 -23.38
CA THR A 21 -3.11 11.29 -22.01
C THR A 21 -4.11 10.37 -21.32
N ALA A 22 -5.16 9.91 -22.01
CA ALA A 22 -6.10 8.94 -21.45
C ALA A 22 -5.41 7.62 -21.06
N TRP A 23 -4.49 7.14 -21.89
CA TRP A 23 -3.69 5.94 -21.60
C TRP A 23 -2.75 6.14 -20.40
N LEU A 24 -2.07 7.28 -20.32
CA LEU A 24 -1.20 7.63 -19.19
C LEU A 24 -1.99 7.74 -17.88
N SER A 25 -3.15 8.37 -17.90
CA SER A 25 -4.04 8.47 -16.74
C SER A 25 -4.57 7.11 -16.30
N LEU A 26 -4.90 6.23 -17.25
CA LEU A 26 -5.35 4.87 -16.96
C LEU A 26 -4.24 4.04 -16.31
N VAL A 27 -3.01 4.08 -16.85
CA VAL A 27 -1.85 3.38 -16.27
C VAL A 27 -1.54 3.90 -14.87
N LEU A 28 -1.60 5.21 -14.66
CA LEU A 28 -1.37 5.81 -13.35
C LEU A 28 -2.46 5.39 -12.33
N ALA A 29 -3.73 5.39 -12.73
CA ALA A 29 -4.84 4.96 -11.87
C ALA A 29 -4.75 3.47 -11.51
N LEU A 30 -4.38 2.61 -12.47
CA LEU A 30 -4.14 1.18 -12.23
C LEU A 30 -2.93 0.94 -11.32
N GLY A 31 -1.86 1.73 -11.46
CA GLY A 31 -0.66 1.63 -10.62
C GLY A 31 -0.87 2.03 -9.17
N VAL A 32 -1.70 3.06 -8.91
CA VAL A 32 -2.00 3.53 -7.54
C VAL A 32 -3.02 2.63 -6.82
N SER A 33 -3.88 1.92 -7.56
CA SER A 33 -4.87 1.00 -6.98
C SER A 33 -4.23 -0.22 -6.28
N GLY A 34 -2.97 -0.53 -6.57
CA GLY A 34 -2.27 -1.73 -6.09
C GLY A 34 -1.41 -1.53 -4.83
N THR A 35 -1.23 -0.31 -4.31
CA THR A 35 -0.30 -0.08 -3.19
C THR A 35 -0.90 -0.33 -1.80
N ALA A 36 -2.03 -1.01 -1.70
CA ALA A 36 -2.53 -1.57 -0.44
C ALA A 36 -1.79 -2.87 -0.04
N LEU A 37 -0.51 -3.00 -0.40
CA LEU A 37 0.39 -3.99 0.18
C LEU A 37 0.64 -3.55 1.62
N ALA A 38 -0.26 -3.94 2.51
CA ALA A 38 -0.03 -3.98 3.95
C ALA A 38 1.35 -4.62 4.15
N GLN A 39 2.34 -3.80 4.46
CA GLN A 39 3.72 -4.24 4.64
C GLN A 39 3.73 -5.02 5.95
N GLN A 40 3.42 -6.31 5.87
CA GLN A 40 3.42 -7.19 7.02
C GLN A 40 4.82 -7.23 7.64
N VAL A 41 5.02 -6.49 8.73
CA VAL A 41 6.29 -6.43 9.44
C VAL A 41 6.33 -7.59 10.42
N THR A 42 7.34 -8.45 10.28
CA THR A 42 7.55 -9.54 11.23
C THR A 42 8.37 -9.06 12.41
N VAL A 43 7.78 -9.09 13.61
CA VAL A 43 8.46 -8.80 14.87
C VAL A 43 8.80 -10.13 15.55
N SER A 44 10.06 -10.31 15.94
CA SER A 44 10.49 -11.50 16.67
C SER A 44 11.36 -11.13 17.87
N GLY A 45 11.32 -11.97 18.89
CA GLY A 45 12.09 -11.77 20.12
C GLY A 45 11.98 -12.96 21.06
N THR A 46 12.56 -12.82 22.25
CA THR A 46 12.52 -13.84 23.31
C THR A 46 12.03 -13.24 24.62
N VAL A 47 11.06 -13.90 25.24
CA VAL A 47 10.55 -13.56 26.57
C VAL A 47 11.37 -14.31 27.61
N ARG A 48 11.92 -13.56 28.58
CA ARG A 48 12.73 -14.07 29.68
C ARG A 48 12.16 -13.60 31.02
N ASN A 49 12.41 -14.35 32.08
CA ASN A 49 12.12 -13.95 33.44
C ASN A 49 13.21 -13.01 34.00
N ALA A 50 13.02 -12.51 35.22
CA ALA A 50 13.99 -11.63 35.90
C ALA A 50 15.37 -12.28 36.12
N ALA A 51 15.45 -13.61 36.17
CA ALA A 51 16.68 -14.37 36.30
C ALA A 51 17.35 -14.70 34.94
N GLY A 52 16.75 -14.29 33.82
CA GLY A 52 17.26 -14.51 32.46
C GLY A 52 16.85 -15.83 31.80
N ALA A 53 16.07 -16.69 32.47
CA ALA A 53 15.58 -17.93 31.89
C ALA A 53 14.43 -17.68 30.89
N PRO A 54 14.36 -18.42 29.76
CA PRO A 54 13.30 -18.27 28.77
C PRO A 54 11.94 -18.74 29.31
N LEU A 55 10.87 -18.03 28.93
CA LEU A 55 9.50 -18.34 29.35
C LEU A 55 8.67 -18.88 28.19
N ALA A 56 8.27 -20.14 28.28
CA ALA A 56 7.39 -20.81 27.33
C ALA A 56 5.91 -20.62 27.67
N GLY A 57 5.05 -20.61 26.64
CA GLY A 57 3.59 -20.54 26.83
C GLY A 57 3.06 -19.16 27.20
N VAL A 58 3.85 -18.11 27.05
CA VAL A 58 3.45 -16.72 27.32
C VAL A 58 2.69 -16.17 26.11
N LEU A 59 1.55 -15.55 26.37
CA LEU A 59 0.76 -14.86 25.35
C LEU A 59 1.35 -13.47 25.06
N VAL A 60 1.80 -13.26 23.83
CA VAL A 60 2.29 -11.96 23.32
C VAL A 60 1.23 -11.36 22.43
N ARG A 61 0.80 -10.14 22.73
CA ARG A 61 -0.19 -9.39 21.94
C ARG A 61 0.43 -8.13 21.37
N LEU A 62 0.14 -7.86 20.10
CA LEU A 62 0.50 -6.58 19.49
C LEU A 62 -0.52 -5.51 19.90
N SER A 63 -0.05 -4.48 20.61
CA SER A 63 -0.89 -3.37 21.09
C SER A 63 -1.66 -2.72 19.94
N GLY A 64 -2.95 -2.44 20.16
CA GLY A 64 -3.83 -1.84 19.15
C GLY A 64 -4.38 -2.83 18.11
N THR A 65 -4.00 -4.12 18.17
CA THR A 65 -4.53 -5.16 17.28
C THR A 65 -5.05 -6.36 18.08
N ASP A 66 -5.75 -7.27 17.41
CA ASP A 66 -6.11 -8.59 17.94
C ASP A 66 -5.10 -9.69 17.58
N THR A 67 -3.98 -9.32 16.95
CA THR A 67 -2.90 -10.26 16.65
C THR A 67 -2.23 -10.73 17.94
N ARG A 68 -2.18 -12.05 18.10
CA ARG A 68 -1.60 -12.74 19.26
C ARG A 68 -0.67 -13.84 18.80
N SER A 69 0.41 -14.06 19.55
CA SER A 69 1.37 -15.14 19.33
C SER A 69 1.79 -15.72 20.68
N THR A 70 2.10 -17.01 20.73
CA THR A 70 2.51 -17.68 21.97
C THR A 70 4.00 -18.00 21.90
N THR A 71 4.73 -17.79 22.99
CA THR A 71 6.15 -18.15 23.05
C THR A 71 6.36 -19.65 23.04
N ASN A 72 7.38 -20.10 22.31
CA ASN A 72 7.76 -21.52 22.25
C ASN A 72 8.56 -21.97 23.49
N THR A 73 9.01 -23.22 23.51
CA THR A 73 9.83 -23.82 24.59
C THR A 73 11.14 -23.05 24.89
N ASN A 74 11.66 -22.31 23.91
CA ASN A 74 12.85 -21.47 24.06
C ASN A 74 12.50 -20.00 24.39
N GLY A 75 11.23 -19.72 24.70
CA GLY A 75 10.72 -18.38 24.97
C GLY A 75 10.65 -17.45 23.75
N ARG A 76 10.89 -17.96 22.54
CA ARG A 76 10.88 -17.17 21.31
C ARG A 76 9.44 -16.94 20.84
N TYR A 77 9.13 -15.71 20.44
CA TYR A 77 7.88 -15.36 19.76
C TYR A 77 8.15 -14.78 18.38
N VAL A 78 7.17 -14.94 17.49
CA VAL A 78 7.11 -14.30 16.17
C VAL A 78 5.69 -13.80 15.97
N ILE A 79 5.53 -12.53 15.65
CA ILE A 79 4.22 -11.88 15.43
C ILE A 79 4.27 -11.01 14.19
N THR A 80 3.21 -11.06 13.39
CA THR A 80 3.09 -10.27 12.16
C THR A 80 2.26 -9.02 12.43
N ALA A 81 2.86 -7.85 12.27
CA ALA A 81 2.20 -6.56 12.36
C ALA A 81 1.70 -6.14 10.96
N PRO A 82 0.44 -5.69 10.82
CA PRO A 82 -0.08 -5.16 9.56
C PRO A 82 0.47 -3.77 9.20
#